data_AF-A0A659SF12-F1
#
_entry.id   AF-A0A659SF12-F1
#
_cell.length_a   1.000
_cell.length_b   1.000
_cell.length_c   1.000
_cell.angle_alpha   90.00
_cell.angle_beta   90.00
_cell.angle_gamma   90.00
#
_symmetry.space_group_name_H-M   'P 1'
#
loop_
_entity.id
_entity.type
_entity.pdbx_description
1 polymer ?
#
loop_
_entity_poly.entity_id
_entity_poly.type
_entity_poly.pdbx_seq_one_letter_code
_entity_poly.pdbx_strand_id
1 'polypeptide(L)'
;REPPRIPLSRILLARPGLGALLAVKRQLPPLRIFRKPRWLVLLAIATCGLFGNFILFSSSLQYLSPTASQVIGQLSPVGMMVASVFILKEKMRGTQVIGALMLLSGLVMFFNTSLIEIFTRLTDYTWGVIFGVGAAMVWVSYGVAQKVLLRRLASQQILFLLYTLCTIALLPLAKPMVIAQLSDWQLACLIFCGLNTLVGYGALAEAMARWQAAQVSAIITLTPLFTLLFSDLLSMAWPDFFARPMLNLLGYLGAFVVVAGAMYSAIGHRIWGGLRKHATVVSQPRSGE
;
A
#
# COMPACT_ATOMS: atom_id res chain seq x y z
N ARG A 1 0.00 -24.94 3.01
CA ARG A 1 -1.29 -24.25 2.77
C ARG A 1 -1.10 -23.36 1.54
N GLU A 2 -1.75 -23.70 0.43
CA GLU A 2 -1.31 -23.26 -0.91
C GLU A 2 -1.52 -21.75 -1.21
N PRO A 3 -0.46 -21.04 -1.67
CA PRO A 3 -0.38 -19.58 -1.72
C PRO A 3 -1.23 -18.82 -2.77
N PRO A 4 -1.65 -19.37 -3.94
CA PRO A 4 -2.33 -18.54 -4.95
C PRO A 4 -3.88 -18.51 -4.83
N ARG A 5 -4.47 -19.18 -3.82
CA ARG A 5 -5.92 -19.48 -3.79
C ARG A 5 -6.83 -18.31 -3.38
N ILE A 6 -6.36 -17.43 -2.49
CA ILE A 6 -7.16 -16.33 -1.90
C ILE A 6 -7.23 -15.07 -2.79
N PRO A 7 -6.17 -14.68 -3.54
CA PRO A 7 -6.23 -13.51 -4.42
C PRO A 7 -7.20 -13.70 -5.60
N LEU A 8 -7.24 -14.90 -6.18
CA LEU A 8 -8.05 -15.22 -7.36
C LEU A 8 -9.55 -14.98 -7.11
N SER A 9 -10.06 -15.50 -6.01
CA SER A 9 -11.49 -15.50 -5.71
C SER A 9 -12.00 -14.10 -5.31
N ARG A 10 -11.13 -13.26 -4.72
CA ARG A 10 -11.37 -11.82 -4.53
C ARG A 10 -11.50 -11.06 -5.85
N ILE A 11 -10.65 -11.39 -6.82
CA ILE A 11 -10.62 -10.72 -8.12
C ILE A 11 -11.78 -11.18 -9.02
N LEU A 12 -12.21 -12.45 -8.91
CA LEU A 12 -13.35 -12.99 -9.66
C LEU A 12 -14.68 -12.30 -9.27
N LEU A 13 -14.87 -12.03 -7.97
CA LEU A 13 -16.03 -11.30 -7.43
C LEU A 13 -16.01 -9.80 -7.77
N ALA A 14 -14.83 -9.20 -7.87
CA ALA A 14 -14.64 -7.78 -8.18
C ALA A 14 -14.96 -7.42 -9.66
N ARG A 15 -14.79 -8.37 -10.60
CA ARG A 15 -14.96 -8.14 -12.05
C ARG A 15 -16.38 -7.74 -12.48
N PRO A 16 -17.47 -8.44 -12.09
CA PRO A 16 -18.81 -8.05 -12.52
C PRO A 16 -19.23 -6.72 -11.88
N GLY A 17 -18.83 -6.47 -10.62
CA GLY A 17 -19.10 -5.21 -9.93
C GLY A 17 -18.44 -4.01 -10.61
N LEU A 18 -17.14 -4.08 -10.93
CA LEU A 18 -16.48 -3.00 -11.67
C LEU A 18 -16.94 -2.91 -13.13
N GLY A 19 -17.21 -4.05 -13.77
CA GLY A 19 -17.69 -4.11 -15.14
C GLY A 19 -19.04 -3.41 -15.31
N ALA A 20 -19.98 -3.65 -14.39
CA ALA A 20 -21.27 -2.95 -14.35
C ALA A 20 -21.09 -1.46 -14.03
N LEU A 21 -20.21 -1.11 -13.07
CA LEU A 21 -19.99 0.29 -12.67
C LEU A 21 -19.29 1.12 -13.76
N LEU A 22 -18.35 0.54 -14.51
CA LEU A 22 -17.71 1.16 -15.68
C LEU A 22 -18.64 1.21 -16.90
N ALA A 23 -19.50 0.21 -17.10
CA ALA A 23 -20.50 0.20 -18.18
C ALA A 23 -21.56 1.29 -17.96
N VAL A 24 -22.01 1.46 -16.71
CA VAL A 24 -22.94 2.53 -16.31
C VAL A 24 -22.27 3.91 -16.39
N LYS A 25 -20.97 4.03 -16.07
CA LYS A 25 -20.24 5.30 -16.17
C LYS A 25 -19.70 5.63 -17.57
N ARG A 26 -19.81 4.74 -18.57
CA ARG A 26 -19.29 4.92 -19.95
C ARG A 26 -17.82 5.39 -20.02
N GLN A 27 -16.96 4.95 -19.09
CA GLN A 27 -15.54 5.31 -19.05
C GLN A 27 -14.62 4.15 -19.47
N LEU A 28 -14.97 3.46 -20.56
CA LEU A 28 -14.16 2.35 -21.07
C LEU A 28 -12.73 2.80 -21.42
N PRO A 29 -11.70 1.98 -21.15
CA PRO A 29 -10.32 2.32 -21.47
C PRO A 29 -10.19 2.60 -22.97
N PRO A 30 -9.65 3.76 -23.38
CA PRO A 30 -9.50 4.09 -24.78
C PRO A 30 -8.57 3.09 -25.48
N LEU A 31 -9.10 2.39 -26.49
CA LEU A 31 -8.39 1.39 -27.32
C LEU A 31 -7.11 1.94 -27.99
N ARG A 32 -6.91 3.27 -28.00
CA ARG A 32 -5.70 3.94 -28.50
C ARG A 32 -4.42 3.55 -27.75
N ILE A 33 -4.51 2.98 -26.55
CA ILE A 33 -3.34 2.54 -25.78
C ILE A 33 -2.72 1.26 -26.34
N PHE A 34 -3.54 0.36 -26.88
CA PHE A 34 -3.06 -0.86 -27.54
C PHE A 34 -2.27 -0.58 -28.82
N ARG A 35 -2.36 0.63 -29.39
CA ARG A 35 -1.58 1.00 -30.59
C ARG A 35 -0.13 1.35 -30.31
N LYS A 36 0.29 1.59 -29.06
CA LYS A 36 1.69 1.95 -28.75
C LYS A 36 2.35 0.92 -27.83
N PRO A 37 3.42 0.25 -28.27
CA PRO A 37 4.03 -0.88 -27.54
C PRO A 37 4.54 -0.47 -26.15
N ARG A 38 5.02 0.77 -25.99
CA ARG A 38 5.48 1.29 -24.69
C ARG A 38 4.43 1.19 -23.57
N TRP A 39 3.15 1.43 -23.88
CA TRP A 39 2.10 1.39 -22.86
C TRP A 39 1.64 -0.03 -22.56
N LEU A 40 1.73 -0.92 -23.55
CA LEU A 40 1.53 -2.35 -23.34
C LEU A 40 2.62 -2.94 -22.44
N VAL A 41 3.88 -2.55 -22.65
CA VAL A 41 4.99 -2.96 -21.78
C VAL A 41 4.77 -2.45 -20.35
N LEU A 42 4.38 -1.19 -20.16
CA LEU A 42 4.05 -0.66 -18.84
C LEU A 42 2.87 -1.38 -18.18
N LEU A 43 1.83 -1.71 -18.95
CA LEU A 43 0.68 -2.47 -18.46
C LEU A 43 1.08 -3.91 -18.09
N ALA A 44 1.96 -4.54 -18.87
CA ALA A 44 2.51 -5.85 -18.58
C ALA A 44 3.37 -5.82 -17.31
N ILE A 45 4.25 -4.82 -17.15
CA ILE A 45 5.04 -4.63 -15.92
C ILE A 45 4.12 -4.43 -14.72
N ALA A 46 3.07 -3.62 -14.83
CA ALA A 46 2.14 -3.40 -13.72
C ALA A 46 1.35 -4.68 -13.39
N THR A 47 0.97 -5.47 -14.40
CA THR A 47 0.24 -6.74 -14.20
C THR A 47 1.15 -7.80 -13.59
N CYS A 48 2.34 -8.01 -14.15
CA CYS A 48 3.36 -8.91 -13.61
C CYS A 48 3.81 -8.47 -12.21
N GLY A 49 3.87 -7.16 -11.98
CA GLY A 49 4.16 -6.56 -10.68
C GLY A 49 3.11 -6.94 -9.64
N LEU A 50 1.85 -6.65 -9.93
CA LEU A 50 0.76 -6.97 -9.01
C LEU A 50 0.65 -8.48 -8.76
N PHE A 51 0.71 -9.29 -9.82
CA PHE A 51 0.65 -10.76 -9.71
C PHE A 51 1.86 -11.35 -8.98
N GLY A 52 3.07 -10.91 -9.34
CA GLY A 52 4.31 -11.36 -8.73
C GLY A 52 4.37 -10.99 -7.25
N ASN A 53 3.87 -9.81 -6.86
CA ASN A 53 3.75 -9.43 -5.46
C ASN A 53 2.84 -10.39 -4.69
N PHE A 54 1.67 -10.74 -5.23
CA PHE A 54 0.77 -11.70 -4.57
C PHE A 54 1.44 -13.06 -4.34
N ILE A 55 2.16 -13.58 -5.34
CA ILE A 55 2.85 -14.88 -5.20
C ILE A 55 3.99 -14.78 -4.20
N LEU A 56 4.89 -13.81 -4.35
CA LEU A 56 6.06 -13.66 -3.51
C LEU A 56 5.70 -13.36 -2.06
N PHE A 57 4.71 -12.48 -1.84
CA PHE A 57 4.23 -12.15 -0.51
C PHE A 57 3.53 -13.35 0.14
N SER A 58 2.70 -14.08 -0.61
CA SER A 58 2.08 -15.29 -0.07
C SER A 58 3.07 -16.43 0.19
N SER A 59 4.17 -16.50 -0.55
CA SER A 59 5.28 -17.42 -0.24
C SER A 59 6.05 -16.95 1.00
N SER A 60 6.32 -15.65 1.15
CA SER A 60 6.98 -15.08 2.33
C SER A 60 6.21 -15.38 3.63
N LEU A 61 4.87 -15.28 3.60
CA LEU A 61 4.00 -15.58 4.74
C LEU A 61 4.08 -17.04 5.23
N GLN A 62 4.62 -17.97 4.45
CA GLN A 62 4.81 -19.37 4.91
C GLN A 62 6.04 -19.52 5.81
N TYR A 63 6.97 -18.57 5.72
CA TYR A 63 8.24 -18.61 6.44
C TYR A 63 8.32 -17.54 7.52
N LEU A 64 7.56 -16.44 7.41
CA LEU A 64 7.57 -15.34 8.37
C LEU A 64 6.35 -15.34 9.28
N SER A 65 6.56 -14.86 10.51
CA SER A 65 5.46 -14.47 11.39
C SER A 65 4.67 -13.29 10.80
N PRO A 66 3.38 -13.14 11.12
CA PRO A 66 2.56 -12.03 10.61
C PRO A 66 3.16 -10.64 10.91
N THR A 67 3.79 -10.49 12.07
CA THR A 67 4.49 -9.26 12.49
C THR A 67 5.72 -9.02 11.63
N ALA A 68 6.56 -10.04 11.40
CA ALA A 68 7.74 -9.93 10.54
C ALA A 68 7.37 -9.58 9.09
N SER A 69 6.33 -10.21 8.53
CA SER A 69 5.85 -9.90 7.19
C SER A 69 5.32 -8.46 7.08
N GLN A 70 4.74 -7.92 8.14
CA GLN A 70 4.29 -6.53 8.19
C GLN A 70 5.48 -5.56 8.14
N VAL A 71 6.59 -5.85 8.84
CA VAL A 71 7.83 -5.04 8.75
C VAL A 71 8.34 -4.99 7.31
N ILE A 72 8.46 -6.15 6.68
CA ILE A 72 8.97 -6.26 5.32
C ILE A 72 8.01 -5.60 4.33
N GLY A 73 6.70 -5.73 4.54
CA GLY A 73 5.69 -5.06 3.73
C GLY A 73 5.86 -3.54 3.70
N GLN A 74 6.31 -2.94 4.81
CA GLN A 74 6.55 -1.49 4.91
C GLN A 74 7.77 -1.01 4.11
N LEU A 75 8.63 -1.91 3.65
CA LEU A 75 9.66 -1.58 2.66
C LEU A 75 9.04 -1.14 1.32
N SER A 76 7.80 -1.57 1.03
CA SER A 76 7.12 -1.22 -0.22
C SER A 76 6.75 0.27 -0.31
N PRO A 77 6.03 0.87 0.66
CA PRO A 77 5.78 2.32 0.64
C PRO A 77 7.07 3.14 0.75
N VAL A 78 8.05 2.68 1.53
CA VAL A 78 9.37 3.34 1.64
C VAL A 78 10.12 3.32 0.31
N GLY A 79 10.21 2.16 -0.34
CA GLY A 79 10.82 2.02 -1.65
C GLY A 79 10.10 2.84 -2.70
N MET A 80 8.77 2.95 -2.63
CA MET A 80 7.97 3.81 -3.51
C MET A 80 8.27 5.29 -3.28
N MET A 81 8.50 5.70 -2.03
CA MET A 81 8.90 7.06 -1.68
C MET A 81 10.26 7.41 -2.31
N VAL A 82 11.24 6.50 -2.23
CA VAL A 82 12.55 6.65 -2.88
C VAL A 82 12.42 6.66 -4.41
N ALA A 83 11.69 5.69 -4.98
CA ALA A 83 11.46 5.57 -6.41
C ALA A 83 10.73 6.81 -7.00
N SER A 84 9.92 7.49 -6.20
CA SER A 84 9.26 8.73 -6.63
C SER A 84 10.23 9.88 -6.89
N VAL A 85 11.35 9.96 -6.15
CA VAL A 85 12.41 10.94 -6.39
C VAL A 85 13.20 10.58 -7.64
N PHE A 86 13.70 9.34 -7.69
CA PHE A 86 14.67 8.94 -8.71
C PHE A 86 14.03 8.65 -10.08
N ILE A 87 12.90 7.93 -10.10
CA ILE A 87 12.27 7.46 -11.35
C ILE A 87 11.20 8.44 -11.81
N LEU A 88 10.29 8.84 -10.91
CA LEU A 88 9.19 9.77 -11.26
C LEU A 88 9.66 11.23 -11.34
N LYS A 89 10.86 11.54 -10.83
CA LYS A 89 11.44 12.89 -10.77
C LYS A 89 10.50 13.90 -10.09
N GLU A 90 9.77 13.44 -9.08
CA GLU A 90 8.89 14.32 -8.31
C GLU A 90 9.74 15.24 -7.41
N LYS A 91 9.50 16.56 -7.49
CA LYS A 91 10.17 17.53 -6.62
C LYS A 91 9.60 17.39 -5.21
N MET A 92 10.39 16.79 -4.31
CA MET A 92 10.06 16.74 -2.89
C MET A 92 10.33 18.08 -2.23
N ARG A 93 9.39 18.53 -1.40
CA ARG A 93 9.60 19.68 -0.53
C ARG A 93 10.47 19.27 0.66
N GLY A 94 11.29 20.18 1.19
CA GLY A 94 12.13 19.90 2.36
C GLY A 94 11.36 19.35 3.57
N THR A 95 10.11 19.81 3.77
CA THR A 95 9.22 19.29 4.81
C THR A 95 8.83 17.82 4.60
N GLN A 96 8.69 17.37 3.34
CA GLN A 96 8.43 15.96 3.02
C GLN A 96 9.65 15.09 3.27
N VAL A 97 10.85 15.60 2.99
CA VAL A 97 12.11 14.88 3.26
C VAL A 97 12.31 14.69 4.76
N ILE A 98 12.14 15.75 5.55
CA ILE A 98 12.23 15.66 7.01
C ILE A 98 11.14 14.73 7.56
N GLY A 99 9.90 14.87 7.10
CA GLY A 99 8.80 13.99 7.52
C GLY A 99 9.06 12.52 7.16
N ALA A 100 9.62 12.26 5.98
CA ALA A 100 10.05 10.94 5.54
C ALA A 100 11.15 10.35 6.45
N LEU A 101 12.17 11.13 6.81
CA LEU A 101 13.23 10.69 7.72
C LEU A 101 12.69 10.37 9.12
N MET A 102 11.83 11.24 9.65
CA MET A 102 11.14 10.98 10.92
C MET A 102 10.32 9.69 10.85
N LEU A 103 9.56 9.51 9.77
CA LEU A 103 8.74 8.33 9.56
C LEU A 103 9.60 7.05 9.52
N LEU A 104 10.70 7.06 8.77
CA LEU A 104 11.63 5.94 8.69
C LEU A 104 12.22 5.60 10.07
N SER A 105 12.64 6.61 10.83
CA SER A 105 13.16 6.40 12.19
C SER A 105 12.10 5.82 13.13
N GLY A 106 10.87 6.32 13.07
CA GLY A 106 9.75 5.82 13.86
C GLY A 106 9.36 4.39 13.48
N LEU A 107 9.46 4.03 12.19
CA LEU A 107 9.17 2.70 11.70
C LEU A 107 10.18 1.67 12.25
N VAL A 108 11.46 2.03 12.31
CA VAL A 108 12.53 1.20 12.89
C VAL A 108 12.30 1.01 14.40
N MET A 109 11.93 2.08 15.11
CA MET A 109 11.58 1.99 16.53
C MET A 109 10.33 1.13 16.77
N PHE A 110 9.29 1.33 15.96
CA PHE A 110 8.01 0.63 16.06
C PHE A 110 8.17 -0.88 15.89
N PHE A 111 8.98 -1.31 14.91
CA PHE A 111 9.24 -2.72 14.64
C PHE A 111 10.46 -3.28 15.35
N ASN A 112 11.01 -2.61 16.37
CA ASN A 112 12.24 -3.03 17.04
C ASN A 112 12.22 -4.51 17.47
N THR A 113 11.17 -4.94 18.16
CA THR A 113 11.04 -6.34 18.62
C THR A 113 11.01 -7.33 17.44
N SER A 114 10.25 -7.02 16.39
CA SER A 114 10.17 -7.85 15.18
C SER A 114 11.48 -7.86 14.40
N LEU A 115 12.22 -6.75 14.37
CA LEU A 115 13.55 -6.69 13.74
C LEU A 115 14.53 -7.61 14.48
N ILE A 116 14.57 -7.54 15.81
CA ILE A 116 15.42 -8.43 16.63
C ILE A 116 15.06 -9.91 16.39
N GLU A 117 13.77 -10.23 16.34
CA GLU A 117 13.30 -11.59 16.01
C GLU A 117 13.78 -12.04 14.63
N ILE A 118 13.67 -11.17 13.61
CA ILE A 118 14.17 -11.44 12.25
C ILE A 118 15.68 -11.66 12.25
N PHE A 119 16.46 -10.83 12.95
CA PHE A 119 17.92 -10.92 13.01
C PHE A 119 18.43 -12.13 13.82
N THR A 120 17.69 -12.57 14.82
CA THR A 120 18.06 -13.73 15.65
C THR A 120 17.68 -15.06 15.02
N ARG A 121 16.59 -15.10 14.23
CA ARG A 121 16.09 -16.29 13.51
C ARG A 121 16.43 -16.27 12.02
N LEU A 122 17.51 -15.60 11.62
CA LEU A 122 17.88 -15.44 10.21
C LEU A 122 17.93 -16.77 9.45
N THR A 123 18.43 -17.85 10.05
CA THR A 123 18.54 -19.15 9.36
C THR A 123 17.18 -19.73 8.94
N ASP A 124 16.16 -19.59 9.79
CA ASP A 124 14.80 -20.08 9.52
C ASP A 124 14.03 -19.09 8.61
N TYR A 125 14.35 -17.80 8.71
CA TYR A 125 13.63 -16.72 8.02
C TYR A 125 14.29 -16.24 6.72
N THR A 126 15.51 -16.67 6.38
CA THR A 126 16.27 -16.19 5.22
C THR A 126 15.44 -16.23 3.93
N TRP A 127 14.82 -17.37 3.63
CA TRP A 127 13.98 -17.54 2.44
C TRP A 127 12.78 -16.61 2.45
N GLY A 128 12.11 -16.49 3.59
CA GLY A 128 10.95 -15.64 3.73
C GLY A 128 11.29 -14.14 3.63
N VAL A 129 12.45 -13.71 4.14
CA VAL A 129 12.96 -12.34 3.99
C VAL A 129 13.28 -12.06 2.52
N ILE A 130 13.96 -12.96 1.83
CA ILE A 130 14.26 -12.83 0.39
C ILE A 130 12.97 -12.69 -0.41
N PHE A 131 11.99 -13.57 -0.19
CA PHE A 131 10.70 -13.49 -0.87
C PHE A 131 9.93 -12.21 -0.51
N GLY A 132 9.99 -11.77 0.74
CA GLY A 132 9.30 -10.56 1.18
C GLY A 132 9.93 -9.28 0.60
N VAL A 133 11.27 -9.18 0.58
CA VAL A 133 11.98 -8.06 -0.07
C VAL A 133 11.75 -8.08 -1.58
N GLY A 134 11.76 -9.26 -2.21
CA GLY A 134 11.37 -9.44 -3.60
C GLY A 134 9.95 -8.94 -3.86
N ALA A 135 9.00 -9.29 -3.00
CA ALA A 135 7.62 -8.81 -3.09
C ALA A 135 7.54 -7.28 -3.00
N ALA A 136 8.29 -6.66 -2.10
CA ALA A 136 8.36 -5.21 -1.97
C ALA A 136 8.93 -4.53 -3.22
N MET A 137 10.01 -5.07 -3.80
CA MET A 137 10.60 -4.53 -5.04
C MET A 137 9.63 -4.61 -6.23
N VAL A 138 8.93 -5.73 -6.34
CA VAL A 138 7.91 -5.96 -7.37
C VAL A 138 6.72 -5.00 -7.15
N TRP A 139 6.32 -4.74 -5.91
CA TRP A 139 5.31 -3.75 -5.57
C TRP A 139 5.70 -2.33 -5.97
N VAL A 140 6.94 -1.92 -5.69
CA VAL A 140 7.46 -0.61 -6.08
C VAL A 140 7.43 -0.44 -7.60
N SER A 141 7.84 -1.48 -8.33
CA SER A 141 7.78 -1.51 -9.80
C SER A 141 6.35 -1.33 -10.31
N TYR A 142 5.38 -2.03 -9.68
CA TYR A 142 3.95 -1.85 -9.94
C TYR A 142 3.49 -0.42 -9.66
N GLY A 143 3.78 0.13 -8.48
CA GLY A 143 3.34 1.47 -8.08
C GLY A 143 3.89 2.57 -9.00
N VAL A 144 5.15 2.45 -9.41
CA VAL A 144 5.77 3.36 -10.40
C VAL A 144 5.08 3.22 -11.76
N ALA A 145 4.92 2.00 -12.26
CA ALA A 145 4.27 1.76 -13.55
C ALA A 145 2.83 2.27 -13.57
N GLN A 146 2.07 2.01 -12.50
CA GLN A 146 0.71 2.50 -12.29
C GLN A 146 0.68 4.03 -12.32
N LYS A 147 1.61 4.69 -11.62
CA LYS A 147 1.65 6.15 -11.59
C LYS A 147 2.02 6.77 -12.93
N VAL A 148 2.91 6.14 -13.70
CA VAL A 148 3.20 6.59 -15.07
C VAL A 148 1.98 6.42 -15.98
N LEU A 149 1.21 5.34 -15.79
CA LEU A 149 0.02 5.03 -16.58
C LEU A 149 -1.15 6.00 -16.29
N LEU A 150 -1.26 6.52 -15.06
CA LEU A 150 -2.23 7.55 -14.65
C LEU A 150 -2.10 8.87 -15.43
N ARG A 151 -0.98 9.11 -16.12
CA ARG A 151 -0.83 10.29 -17.00
C ARG A 151 -1.67 10.22 -18.28
N ARG A 152 -2.24 9.06 -18.61
CA ARG A 152 -3.01 8.82 -19.85
C ARG A 152 -4.34 8.12 -19.63
N LEU A 153 -4.48 7.38 -18.54
CA LEU A 153 -5.68 6.64 -18.19
C LEU A 153 -6.26 7.15 -16.89
N ALA A 154 -7.59 7.10 -16.78
CA ALA A 154 -8.24 7.30 -15.51
C ALA A 154 -7.90 6.15 -14.55
N SER A 155 -7.86 6.44 -13.25
CA SER A 155 -7.61 5.45 -12.18
C SER A 155 -8.44 4.18 -12.35
N GLN A 156 -9.76 4.35 -12.53
CA GLN A 156 -10.71 3.23 -12.70
C GLN A 156 -10.41 2.36 -13.93
N GLN A 157 -9.88 2.95 -15.01
CA GLN A 157 -9.52 2.22 -16.23
C GLN A 157 -8.28 1.36 -16.03
N ILE A 158 -7.28 1.86 -15.30
CA ILE A 158 -6.06 1.13 -14.97
C ILE A 158 -6.38 -0.06 -14.08
N LEU A 159 -7.17 0.16 -13.02
CA LEU A 159 -7.63 -0.92 -12.15
C LEU A 159 -8.42 -1.99 -12.91
N PHE A 160 -9.34 -1.57 -13.77
CA PHE A 160 -10.10 -2.51 -14.59
C PHE A 160 -9.18 -3.36 -15.47
N LEU A 161 -8.21 -2.75 -16.17
CA LEU A 161 -7.25 -3.48 -17.02
C LEU A 161 -6.34 -4.40 -16.21
N LEU A 162 -5.81 -3.94 -15.08
CA LEU A 162 -4.97 -4.74 -14.19
C LEU A 162 -5.73 -5.95 -13.65
N TYR A 163 -6.92 -5.73 -13.09
CA TYR A 163 -7.73 -6.83 -12.58
C TYR A 163 -8.14 -7.79 -13.68
N THR A 164 -8.49 -7.27 -14.87
CA THR A 164 -8.87 -8.15 -15.98
C THR A 164 -7.71 -9.02 -16.45
N LEU A 165 -6.51 -8.46 -16.59
CA LEU A 165 -5.31 -9.21 -16.97
C LEU A 165 -4.84 -10.16 -15.87
N CYS A 166 -4.86 -9.73 -14.60
CA CYS A 166 -4.49 -10.58 -13.47
C CYS A 166 -5.42 -11.80 -13.36
N THR A 167 -6.74 -11.67 -13.56
CA THR A 167 -7.59 -12.88 -13.53
C THR A 167 -7.33 -13.78 -14.72
N ILE A 168 -7.05 -13.25 -15.92
CA ILE A 168 -6.73 -14.10 -17.08
C ILE A 168 -5.44 -14.88 -16.81
N ALA A 169 -4.42 -14.23 -16.22
CA ALA A 169 -3.17 -14.88 -15.83
C ALA A 169 -3.33 -15.87 -14.68
N LEU A 170 -4.26 -15.62 -13.74
CA LEU A 170 -4.55 -16.51 -12.61
C LEU A 170 -5.53 -17.64 -12.96
N LEU A 171 -6.33 -17.51 -14.03
CA LEU A 171 -7.32 -18.51 -14.47
C LEU A 171 -6.74 -19.91 -14.72
N PRO A 172 -5.58 -20.08 -15.41
CA PRO A 172 -5.01 -21.41 -15.62
C PRO A 172 -4.41 -22.03 -14.35
N LEU A 173 -4.09 -21.22 -13.34
CA LEU A 173 -3.60 -21.68 -12.04
C LEU A 173 -4.73 -21.99 -11.05
N ALA A 174 -5.97 -21.64 -11.38
CA ALA A 174 -7.14 -21.83 -10.55
C ALA A 174 -7.71 -23.25 -10.72
N LYS A 175 -7.63 -24.09 -9.69
CA LYS A 175 -8.45 -25.31 -9.62
C LYS A 175 -9.89 -24.91 -9.24
N PRO A 176 -10.89 -24.99 -10.15
CA PRO A 176 -12.25 -24.48 -9.90
C PRO A 176 -12.98 -25.21 -8.76
N MET A 177 -12.51 -26.40 -8.43
CA MET A 177 -13.16 -27.37 -7.53
C MET A 177 -13.09 -27.02 -6.04
N VAL A 178 -12.34 -25.98 -5.65
CA VAL A 178 -12.20 -25.53 -4.24
C VAL A 178 -13.26 -24.50 -3.85
N ILE A 179 -13.83 -23.75 -4.81
CA ILE A 179 -14.86 -22.73 -4.54
C ILE A 179 -16.17 -23.38 -4.06
N ALA A 180 -16.46 -24.60 -4.52
CA ALA A 180 -17.63 -25.37 -4.14
C ALA A 180 -17.53 -26.01 -2.73
N GLN A 181 -16.37 -25.92 -2.06
CA GLN A 181 -16.15 -26.50 -0.72
C GLN A 181 -16.09 -25.44 0.40
N LEU A 182 -16.28 -24.16 0.07
CA LEU A 182 -16.22 -23.07 1.06
C LEU A 182 -17.54 -22.99 1.83
N SER A 183 -17.43 -22.88 3.16
CA SER A 183 -18.59 -22.58 4.03
C SER A 183 -19.11 -21.16 3.80
N ASP A 184 -20.40 -20.93 4.10
CA ASP A 184 -21.05 -19.61 3.92
C ASP A 184 -20.30 -18.47 4.64
N TRP A 185 -19.72 -18.75 5.81
CA TRP A 185 -18.90 -17.79 6.56
C TRP A 185 -17.57 -17.46 5.88
N GLN A 186 -16.91 -18.47 5.28
CA GLN A 186 -15.68 -18.26 4.53
C GLN A 186 -15.95 -17.52 3.22
N LEU A 187 -17.11 -17.77 2.59
CA LEU A 187 -17.56 -17.04 1.41
C LEU A 187 -17.84 -15.56 1.74
N ALA A 188 -18.52 -15.27 2.86
CA ALA A 188 -18.73 -13.90 3.32
C ALA A 188 -17.41 -13.16 3.60
N CYS A 189 -16.47 -13.82 4.29
CA CYS A 189 -15.11 -13.31 4.50
C CYS A 189 -14.37 -13.05 3.17
N LEU A 190 -14.58 -13.91 2.17
CA LEU A 190 -13.97 -13.77 0.85
C LEU A 190 -14.55 -12.59 0.06
N ILE A 191 -15.87 -12.38 0.12
CA ILE A 191 -16.56 -11.25 -0.51
C ILE A 191 -16.11 -9.94 0.11
N PHE A 192 -16.13 -9.85 1.46
CA PHE A 192 -15.58 -8.70 2.20
C PHE A 192 -14.10 -8.48 1.83
N CYS A 193 -13.38 -9.61 1.75
CA CYS A 193 -12.08 -9.81 1.15
C CYS A 193 -11.78 -8.99 -0.12
N GLY A 194 -12.62 -9.28 -1.12
CA GLY A 194 -12.56 -8.71 -2.46
C GLY A 194 -13.02 -7.27 -2.50
N LEU A 195 -14.08 -6.91 -1.77
CA LEU A 195 -14.58 -5.53 -1.70
C LEU A 195 -13.54 -4.60 -1.05
N ASN A 196 -12.90 -5.02 0.04
CA ASN A 196 -11.86 -4.23 0.69
C ASN A 196 -10.66 -4.00 -0.24
N THR A 197 -10.25 -5.05 -0.97
CA THR A 197 -9.20 -4.95 -1.99
C THR A 197 -9.60 -3.95 -3.08
N LEU A 198 -10.83 -4.05 -3.57
CA LEU A 198 -11.36 -3.18 -4.61
C LEU A 198 -11.32 -1.69 -4.23
N VAL A 199 -11.86 -1.39 -3.05
CA VAL A 199 -11.94 -0.03 -2.51
C VAL A 199 -10.54 0.49 -2.17
N GLY A 200 -9.70 -0.35 -1.57
CA GLY A 200 -8.33 0.00 -1.17
C GLY A 200 -7.44 0.37 -2.36
N TYR A 201 -7.37 -0.49 -3.38
CA TYR A 201 -6.59 -0.18 -4.58
C TYR A 201 -7.21 0.94 -5.40
N GLY A 202 -8.55 1.05 -5.43
CA GLY A 202 -9.25 2.16 -6.08
C GLY A 202 -8.89 3.51 -5.46
N ALA A 203 -8.92 3.59 -4.14
CA ALA A 203 -8.50 4.77 -3.37
C ALA A 203 -7.00 5.04 -3.54
N LEU A 204 -6.15 4.02 -3.52
CA LEU A 204 -4.71 4.14 -3.76
C LEU A 204 -4.42 4.76 -5.13
N ALA A 205 -5.10 4.29 -6.16
CA ALA A 205 -4.91 4.77 -7.52
C ALA A 205 -5.42 6.21 -7.70
N GLU A 206 -6.57 6.56 -7.11
CA GLU A 206 -7.06 7.95 -7.07
C GLU A 206 -6.13 8.88 -6.29
N ALA A 207 -5.60 8.42 -5.16
CA ALA A 207 -4.63 9.16 -4.37
C ALA A 207 -3.34 9.39 -5.16
N MET A 208 -2.83 8.36 -5.86
CA MET A 208 -1.67 8.48 -6.76
C MET A 208 -1.92 9.41 -7.95
N ALA A 209 -3.17 9.57 -8.39
CA ALA A 209 -3.54 10.47 -9.47
C ALA A 209 -3.53 11.95 -9.03
N ARG A 210 -3.84 12.20 -7.75
CA ARG A 210 -4.02 13.56 -7.20
C ARG A 210 -2.80 14.05 -6.43
N TRP A 211 -2.07 13.15 -5.76
CA TRP A 211 -0.96 13.48 -4.86
C TRP A 211 0.37 12.91 -5.34
N GLN A 212 1.47 13.40 -4.77
CA GLN A 212 2.82 12.87 -5.00
C GLN A 212 2.93 11.46 -4.40
N ALA A 213 3.71 10.58 -5.04
CA ALA A 213 3.78 9.17 -4.65
C ALA A 213 4.37 9.03 -3.25
N ALA A 214 5.31 9.89 -2.89
CA ALA A 214 5.84 9.96 -1.54
C ALA A 214 4.83 10.36 -0.46
N GLN A 215 3.90 11.27 -0.76
CA GLN A 215 2.86 11.63 0.20
C GLN A 215 1.88 10.48 0.40
N VAL A 216 1.50 9.82 -0.69
CA VAL A 216 0.65 8.62 -0.64
C VAL A 216 1.35 7.51 0.13
N SER A 217 2.63 7.25 -0.15
CA SER A 217 3.46 6.31 0.60
C SER A 217 3.55 6.63 2.09
N ALA A 218 3.79 7.89 2.45
CA ALA A 218 3.86 8.31 3.85
C ALA A 218 2.54 8.01 4.59
N ILE A 219 1.39 8.22 3.95
CA ILE A 219 0.10 7.89 4.55
C ILE A 219 -0.10 6.37 4.65
N ILE A 220 0.31 5.59 3.65
CA ILE A 220 0.22 4.13 3.70
C ILE A 220 1.01 3.57 4.89
N THR A 221 2.13 4.17 5.27
CA THR A 221 2.89 3.67 6.42
C THR A 221 2.16 3.80 7.77
N LEU A 222 1.08 4.59 7.84
CA LEU A 222 0.21 4.65 9.02
C LEU A 222 -0.72 3.43 9.13
N THR A 223 -0.91 2.67 8.06
CA THR A 223 -1.76 1.48 8.02
C THR A 223 -1.50 0.51 9.19
N PRO A 224 -0.25 0.05 9.47
CA PRO A 224 0.00 -0.83 10.61
C PRO A 224 -0.39 -0.22 11.96
N LEU A 225 -0.29 1.10 12.13
CA LEU A 225 -0.68 1.76 13.37
C LEU A 225 -2.19 1.76 13.55
N PHE A 226 -2.94 2.05 12.49
CA PHE A 226 -4.40 1.92 12.52
C PHE A 226 -4.81 0.48 12.77
N THR A 227 -4.16 -0.50 12.13
CA THR A 227 -4.42 -1.91 12.39
C THR A 227 -4.20 -2.27 13.85
N LEU A 228 -3.10 -1.82 14.48
CA LEU A 228 -2.87 -2.07 15.90
C LEU A 228 -3.88 -1.36 16.80
N LEU A 229 -4.22 -0.10 16.50
CA LEU A 229 -5.23 0.65 17.24
C LEU A 229 -6.59 -0.04 17.21
N PHE A 230 -7.03 -0.49 16.04
CA PHE A 230 -8.25 -1.28 15.92
C PHE A 230 -8.13 -2.62 16.64
N SER A 231 -6.99 -3.31 16.54
CA SER A 231 -6.78 -4.58 17.23
C SER A 231 -6.84 -4.43 18.75
N ASP A 232 -6.35 -3.33 19.31
CA ASP A 232 -6.42 -3.01 20.74
C ASP A 232 -7.86 -2.70 21.17
N LEU A 233 -8.57 -1.85 20.43
CA LEU A 233 -10.00 -1.54 20.64
C LEU A 233 -10.88 -2.80 20.59
N LEU A 234 -10.65 -3.68 19.61
CA LEU A 234 -11.37 -4.94 19.46
C LEU A 234 -11.01 -5.94 20.58
N SER A 235 -9.78 -5.95 21.08
CA SER A 235 -9.41 -6.78 22.23
C SER A 235 -10.10 -6.35 23.53
N MET A 236 -10.45 -5.06 23.65
CA MET A 236 -11.24 -4.54 24.76
C MET A 236 -12.73 -4.90 24.63
N ALA A 237 -13.25 -4.98 23.40
CA ALA A 237 -14.64 -5.33 23.13
C ALA A 237 -14.91 -6.84 23.16
N TRP A 238 -14.02 -7.68 22.60
CA TRP A 238 -14.13 -9.14 22.51
C TRP A 238 -12.82 -9.84 22.91
N PRO A 239 -12.55 -9.98 24.22
CA PRO A 239 -11.29 -10.51 24.74
C PRO A 239 -11.05 -12.00 24.44
N ASP A 240 -12.10 -12.79 24.19
CA ASP A 240 -11.97 -14.24 23.90
C ASP A 240 -11.43 -14.55 22.48
N PHE A 241 -11.52 -13.59 21.55
CA PHE A 241 -11.10 -13.78 20.15
C PHE A 241 -9.85 -12.99 19.75
N PHE A 242 -9.46 -11.94 20.49
CA PHE A 242 -8.36 -11.05 20.12
C PHE A 242 -7.30 -10.95 21.22
N ALA A 243 -6.11 -11.50 20.95
CA ALA A 243 -4.96 -11.35 21.82
C ALA A 243 -4.48 -9.88 21.85
N ARG A 244 -4.17 -9.36 23.05
CA ARG A 244 -3.63 -8.00 23.20
C ARG A 244 -2.27 -7.90 22.50
N PRO A 245 -2.06 -6.95 21.59
CA PRO A 245 -0.74 -6.70 21.03
C PRO A 245 0.22 -6.25 22.15
N MET A 246 1.22 -7.06 22.49
CA MET A 246 2.28 -6.64 23.41
C MET A 246 3.23 -5.68 22.70
N LEU A 247 2.98 -4.38 22.82
CA LEU A 247 3.89 -3.33 22.38
C LEU A 247 4.78 -2.90 23.55
N ASN A 248 6.10 -2.91 23.31
CA ASN A 248 7.07 -2.30 24.23
C ASN A 248 6.96 -0.77 24.20
N LEU A 249 7.44 -0.09 25.24
CA LEU A 249 7.47 1.38 25.33
C LEU A 249 8.12 2.04 24.09
N LEU A 250 9.18 1.44 23.56
CA LEU A 250 9.85 1.89 22.34
C LEU A 250 8.96 1.77 21.10
N GLY A 251 8.08 0.77 21.06
CA GLY A 251 7.08 0.59 20.02
C GLY A 251 6.03 1.70 20.04
N TYR A 252 5.54 2.08 21.22
CA TYR A 252 4.61 3.21 21.37
C TYR A 252 5.24 4.55 20.98
N LEU A 253 6.50 4.80 21.36
CA LEU A 253 7.25 5.97 20.92
C LEU A 253 7.43 5.97 19.39
N GLY A 254 7.78 4.83 18.81
CA GLY A 254 7.88 4.65 17.36
C GLY A 254 6.57 4.99 16.65
N ALA A 255 5.43 4.49 17.15
CA ALA A 255 4.11 4.80 16.62
C ALA A 255 3.82 6.31 16.61
N PHE A 256 4.11 7.00 17.71
CA PHE A 256 3.94 8.45 17.79
C PHE A 256 4.82 9.19 16.77
N VAL A 257 6.09 8.80 16.64
CA VAL A 257 7.03 9.39 15.67
C VAL A 257 6.59 9.16 14.24
N VAL A 258 6.06 7.98 13.90
CA VAL A 258 5.51 7.69 12.56
C VAL A 258 4.30 8.57 12.25
N VAL A 259 3.37 8.73 13.19
CA VAL A 259 2.20 9.64 13.03
C VAL A 259 2.67 11.08 12.82
N ALA A 260 3.58 11.57 13.67
CA ALA A 260 4.12 12.91 13.56
C ALA A 260 4.85 13.13 12.23
N GLY A 261 5.67 12.17 11.79
CA GLY A 261 6.39 12.19 10.52
C GLY A 261 5.46 12.22 9.30
N ALA A 262 4.40 11.41 9.31
CA ALA A 262 3.40 11.41 8.25
C ALA A 262 2.61 12.72 8.19
N MET A 263 2.19 13.27 9.34
CA MET A 263 1.52 14.57 9.42
C MET A 263 2.43 15.69 8.92
N TYR A 264 3.70 15.69 9.32
CA TYR A 264 4.68 16.69 8.89
C TYR A 264 4.97 16.60 7.38
N SER A 265 5.06 15.39 6.83
CA SER A 265 5.24 15.18 5.39
C SER A 265 4.03 15.66 4.58
N ALA A 266 2.81 15.40 5.05
CA ALA A 266 1.58 15.78 4.37
C ALA A 266 1.29 17.30 4.47
N ILE A 267 1.36 17.87 5.69
CA ILE A 267 0.81 19.20 6.00
C ILE A 267 1.92 20.22 6.38
N GLY A 268 3.17 19.80 6.60
CA GLY A 268 4.24 20.66 7.12
C GLY A 268 4.47 21.96 6.32
N HIS A 269 4.26 21.93 5.01
CA HIS A 269 4.37 23.12 4.16
C HIS A 269 3.29 24.19 4.45
N ARG A 270 2.08 23.79 4.87
CA ARG A 270 0.98 24.69 5.23
C ARG A 270 1.21 25.31 6.61
N ILE A 271 1.82 24.56 7.52
CA ILE A 271 2.20 25.01 8.85
C ILE A 271 3.26 26.11 8.74
N TRP A 272 4.36 25.85 8.01
CA TRP A 272 5.43 26.83 7.80
C TRP A 272 5.00 28.01 6.90
N GLY A 273 4.12 27.77 5.93
CA GLY A 273 3.53 28.84 5.10
C GLY A 273 2.59 29.76 5.89
N GLY A 274 1.85 29.22 6.86
CA GLY A 274 1.03 30.00 7.79
C GLY A 274 1.86 30.80 8.79
N LEU A 275 2.90 30.18 9.36
CA LEU A 275 3.86 30.85 10.25
C LEU A 275 4.60 31.99 9.56
N ARG A 276 5.04 31.82 8.31
CA ARG A 276 5.64 32.92 7.53
C ARG A 276 4.66 34.06 7.27
N LYS A 277 3.39 33.76 6.97
CA LYS A 277 2.36 34.79 6.79
C LYS A 277 2.07 35.56 8.08
N HIS A 278 2.04 34.89 9.24
CA HIS A 278 1.90 35.58 10.52
C HIS A 278 3.14 36.39 10.90
N ALA A 279 4.34 35.89 10.65
CA ALA A 279 5.58 36.65 10.89
C ALA A 279 5.65 37.93 10.03
N THR A 280 5.22 37.88 8.76
CA THR A 280 5.17 39.07 7.88
C THR A 280 4.11 40.08 8.26
N VAL A 281 3.02 39.67 8.94
CA VAL A 281 1.97 40.58 9.42
C VAL A 281 2.40 41.30 10.70
N VAL A 282 3.23 40.67 11.53
CA VAL A 282 3.77 41.30 12.76
C VAL A 282 4.94 42.25 12.46
N SER A 283 5.62 42.08 11.33
CA SER A 283 6.82 42.86 10.99
C SER A 283 6.57 44.13 10.14
N GLN A 284 5.33 44.59 9.94
CA GLN A 284 5.11 45.93 9.39
C GLN A 284 5.15 46.96 10.53
N PRO A 285 6.19 47.80 10.65
CA PRO A 285 6.10 48.96 11.52
C PRO A 285 5.03 49.88 10.95
N ARG A 286 4.10 50.35 11.80
CA ARG A 286 3.22 51.48 11.47
C ARG A 286 4.13 52.69 11.17
N SER A 287 4.45 52.88 9.90
CA SER A 287 5.07 54.11 9.41
C SER A 287 3.95 55.09 9.13
N GLY A 288 3.77 56.05 10.05
CA GLY A 288 3.00 57.26 9.81
C GLY A 288 1.74 57.39 10.66
N GLU A 289 1.92 57.76 11.93
CA GLU A 289 1.11 58.77 12.64
C GLU A 289 2.04 59.60 13.52
#